data_AF-A0A084VZC9-F1
#
_entry.id   AF-A0A084VZC9-F1
#
_cell.length_a   1.000
_cell.length_b   1.000
_cell.length_c   1.000
_cell.angle_alpha   90.00
_cell.angle_beta   90.00
_cell.angle_gamma   90.00
#
_symmetry.space_group_name_H-M   'P 1'
#
loop_
_entity.id
_entity.type
_entity.pdbx_description
1 polymer ?
#
loop_
_entity_poly.entity_id
_entity_poly.type
_entity_poly.pdbx_seq_one_letter_code
_entity_poly.pdbx_strand_id
1 'polypeptide(L)'
;MARGRLKGALKHKNVSSADNSDSDESIEEKLTKKQKYDAPPSHQPYIMKLFDRNIDLARYRENSPLYPMCRAWLKNQPRSKESTDAEVKITRSAIKREYNPDIVEQFMNGDLSEIIEMPRPEPAGDMQPYLLEKPETVEDIELNESTLDKDELLNEHRERWKKIRENWISHRKNYEMKRYGTSFKLLEALYRED
;
A
#
# COMPACT_ATOMS: atom_id res chain seq x y z
N MET A 1 4.90 -24.97 -68.00
CA MET A 1 4.21 -26.09 -67.33
C MET A 1 3.74 -25.59 -65.97
N ALA A 2 2.55 -25.81 -65.41
CA ALA A 2 1.24 -26.27 -65.86
C ALA A 2 0.23 -25.71 -64.82
N ARG A 3 -1.03 -25.49 -65.24
CA ARG A 3 -2.13 -24.87 -64.49
C ARG A 3 -2.68 -25.78 -63.38
N GLY A 4 -3.31 -25.20 -62.35
CA GLY A 4 -4.16 -25.95 -61.41
C GLY A 4 -5.05 -25.07 -60.51
N ARG A 5 -6.27 -24.78 -60.98
CA ARG A 5 -7.42 -24.31 -60.18
C ARG A 5 -7.99 -25.50 -59.41
N LEU A 6 -8.33 -25.34 -58.13
CA LEU A 6 -9.39 -26.13 -57.48
C LEU A 6 -10.26 -25.22 -56.59
N LYS A 7 -11.52 -25.10 -57.00
CA LYS A 7 -12.65 -24.61 -56.19
C LYS A 7 -13.12 -25.79 -55.34
N GLY A 8 -13.46 -25.54 -54.07
CA GLY A 8 -14.15 -26.50 -53.21
C GLY A 8 -14.97 -25.76 -52.16
N ALA A 9 -16.29 -25.76 -52.32
CA ALA A 9 -17.26 -25.26 -51.36
C ALA A 9 -17.63 -26.38 -50.39
N LEU A 10 -17.80 -26.08 -49.10
CA LEU A 10 -18.51 -26.97 -48.17
C LEU A 10 -19.44 -26.16 -47.27
N LYS A 11 -20.72 -26.16 -47.64
CA LYS A 11 -21.86 -25.77 -46.80
C LYS A 11 -22.00 -26.79 -45.67
N HIS A 12 -22.26 -26.33 -44.45
CA HIS A 12 -22.98 -27.12 -43.45
C HIS A 12 -24.18 -26.30 -42.98
N LYS A 13 -25.34 -26.72 -43.48
CA LYS A 13 -26.68 -26.34 -43.06
C LYS A 13 -27.12 -27.45 -42.11
N ASN A 14 -27.26 -27.16 -40.82
CA ASN A 14 -28.09 -27.97 -39.94
C ASN A 14 -29.28 -27.12 -39.49
N VAL A 15 -30.40 -27.41 -40.15
CA VAL A 15 -31.75 -27.08 -39.73
C VAL A 15 -32.38 -28.41 -39.36
N SER A 16 -32.88 -28.52 -38.13
CA SER A 16 -33.91 -29.48 -37.68
C SER A 16 -34.74 -28.73 -36.65
N SER A 17 -35.88 -28.14 -37.03
CA SER A 17 -37.24 -28.74 -36.96
C SER A 17 -37.57 -29.22 -35.54
N ALA A 18 -38.27 -28.44 -34.72
CA ALA A 18 -39.70 -28.12 -34.74
C ALA A 18 -40.42 -28.95 -33.66
N ASP A 19 -40.86 -28.28 -32.59
CA ASP A 19 -42.09 -28.62 -31.88
C ASP A 19 -42.66 -27.33 -31.27
N ASN A 20 -43.94 -27.08 -31.53
CA ASN A 20 -44.70 -25.90 -31.14
C ASN A 20 -45.27 -26.07 -29.73
N SER A 21 -45.30 -25.00 -28.93
CA SER A 21 -46.40 -24.78 -27.99
C SER A 21 -46.62 -23.28 -27.78
N ASP A 22 -47.85 -22.90 -28.08
CA ASP A 22 -48.51 -21.61 -28.00
C ASP A 22 -48.79 -21.21 -26.55
N SER A 23 -48.57 -19.94 -26.19
CA SER A 23 -49.32 -19.19 -25.15
C SER A 23 -48.85 -17.73 -25.09
N ASP A 24 -49.85 -16.87 -25.25
CA ASP A 24 -49.89 -15.41 -25.32
C ASP A 24 -49.80 -14.75 -23.94
N GLU A 25 -48.94 -13.73 -23.75
CA GLU A 25 -49.26 -12.52 -22.95
C GLU A 25 -48.15 -11.46 -23.01
N SER A 26 -48.55 -10.26 -23.43
CA SER A 26 -47.78 -9.03 -23.48
C SER A 26 -47.81 -8.25 -22.17
N ILE A 27 -46.66 -7.84 -21.60
CA ILE A 27 -46.55 -6.61 -20.78
C ILE A 27 -45.17 -5.96 -21.00
N GLU A 28 -45.22 -4.66 -21.28
CA GLU A 28 -44.12 -3.73 -21.50
C GLU A 28 -43.24 -3.46 -20.26
N GLU A 29 -42.13 -2.75 -20.50
CA GLU A 29 -41.44 -1.88 -19.52
C GLU A 29 -40.56 -2.50 -18.42
N LYS A 30 -39.25 -2.57 -18.67
CA LYS A 30 -38.29 -1.53 -18.21
C LYS A 30 -36.86 -1.90 -18.51
N LEU A 31 -36.22 -1.03 -19.30
CA LEU A 31 -34.79 -0.92 -19.48
C LEU A 31 -34.11 -0.69 -18.12
N THR A 32 -33.38 -1.69 -17.63
CA THR A 32 -32.18 -1.43 -16.84
C THR A 32 -31.01 -2.14 -17.51
N LYS A 33 -30.13 -1.31 -18.04
CA LYS A 33 -28.93 -1.62 -18.81
C LYS A 33 -27.94 -2.37 -17.91
N LYS A 34 -28.16 -3.66 -17.66
CA LYS A 34 -27.11 -4.54 -17.14
C LYS A 34 -26.13 -4.77 -18.28
N GLN A 35 -24.98 -4.09 -18.20
CA GLN A 35 -23.80 -4.43 -18.99
C GLN A 35 -23.62 -5.94 -18.93
N LYS A 36 -23.93 -6.63 -20.04
CA LYS A 36 -23.39 -7.95 -20.29
C LYS A 36 -21.89 -7.76 -20.29
N TYR A 37 -21.22 -8.30 -19.28
CA TYR A 37 -19.79 -8.49 -19.33
C TYR A 37 -19.51 -9.29 -20.59
N ASP A 38 -18.88 -8.63 -21.57
CA ASP A 38 -18.31 -9.30 -22.73
C ASP A 38 -17.46 -10.46 -22.21
N ALA A 39 -17.68 -11.64 -22.80
CA ALA A 39 -16.84 -12.81 -22.59
C ALA A 39 -15.36 -12.39 -22.71
N PRO A 40 -14.45 -12.97 -21.90
CA PRO A 40 -13.05 -12.59 -21.96
C PRO A 40 -12.57 -12.71 -23.41
N PRO A 41 -11.98 -11.65 -24.00
CA PRO A 41 -11.41 -11.75 -25.33
C PRO A 41 -10.44 -12.93 -25.32
N SER A 42 -10.53 -13.78 -26.35
CA SER A 42 -9.58 -14.86 -26.60
C SER A 42 -8.18 -14.35 -26.29
N HIS A 43 -7.59 -14.81 -25.18
CA HIS A 43 -6.28 -14.35 -24.72
C HIS A 43 -5.23 -14.93 -25.68
N GLN A 44 -5.00 -14.23 -26.78
CA GLN A 44 -3.88 -14.52 -27.65
C GLN A 44 -2.65 -13.85 -27.03
N PRO A 45 -1.64 -14.61 -26.61
CA PRO A 45 -0.48 -14.04 -25.94
C PRO A 45 0.27 -13.12 -26.90
N TYR A 46 0.42 -11.85 -26.52
CA TYR A 46 1.23 -10.88 -27.25
C TYR A 46 2.49 -10.60 -26.44
N ILE A 47 3.55 -11.36 -26.72
CA ILE A 47 4.77 -11.35 -25.91
C ILE A 47 5.82 -10.46 -26.57
N MET A 48 6.31 -9.47 -25.83
CA MET A 48 7.45 -8.65 -26.19
C MET A 48 8.67 -9.02 -25.35
N LYS A 49 9.85 -9.09 -25.96
CA LYS A 49 11.12 -9.36 -25.26
C LYS A 49 11.87 -8.05 -24.99
N LEU A 50 12.14 -7.75 -23.72
CA LEU A 50 12.97 -6.63 -23.28
C LEU A 50 14.06 -7.13 -22.31
N PHE A 51 15.34 -6.91 -22.66
CA PHE A 51 16.52 -7.27 -21.85
C PHE A 51 16.46 -8.69 -21.27
N ASP A 52 16.33 -9.70 -22.15
CA ASP A 52 16.24 -11.12 -21.79
C ASP A 52 15.06 -11.52 -20.88
N ARG A 53 14.04 -10.66 -20.79
CA ARG A 53 12.78 -10.94 -20.09
C ARG A 53 11.61 -10.75 -21.04
N ASN A 54 10.58 -11.56 -20.86
CA ASN A 54 9.37 -11.50 -21.68
C ASN A 54 8.27 -10.74 -20.93
N ILE A 55 7.50 -9.91 -21.64
CA ILE A 55 6.31 -9.22 -21.12
C ILE A 55 5.13 -9.64 -21.97
N ASP A 56 4.10 -10.19 -21.34
CA ASP A 56 2.83 -10.49 -22.00
C ASP A 56 1.93 -9.24 -21.96
N LEU A 57 1.92 -8.52 -23.09
CA LEU A 57 1.17 -7.28 -23.27
C LEU A 57 -0.33 -7.54 -23.44
N ALA A 58 -0.75 -8.73 -23.86
CA ALA A 58 -2.17 -9.07 -24.02
C ALA A 58 -2.97 -9.03 -22.71
N ARG A 59 -2.27 -9.01 -21.56
CA ARG A 59 -2.86 -8.83 -20.23
C ARG A 59 -3.25 -7.39 -19.93
N TYR A 60 -2.77 -6.43 -20.72
CA TYR A 60 -2.97 -5.01 -20.51
C TYR A 60 -3.86 -4.43 -21.61
N ARG A 61 -4.72 -3.47 -21.24
CA ARG A 61 -5.48 -2.68 -22.22
C ARG A 61 -4.54 -1.67 -22.89
N GLU A 62 -4.89 -1.21 -24.09
CA GLU A 62 -4.09 -0.24 -24.86
C GLU A 62 -3.86 1.09 -24.10
N ASN A 63 -4.78 1.45 -23.20
CA ASN A 63 -4.70 2.62 -22.33
C ASN A 63 -4.17 2.32 -20.92
N SER A 64 -3.54 1.16 -20.70
CA SER A 64 -2.95 0.83 -19.42
C SER A 64 -1.75 1.74 -19.13
N PRO A 65 -1.62 2.28 -17.91
CA PRO A 65 -0.44 3.04 -17.54
C PRO A 65 0.82 2.17 -17.63
N LEU A 66 1.97 2.82 -17.87
CA LEU A 66 3.26 2.14 -18.06
C LEU A 66 3.72 1.40 -16.81
N TYR A 67 3.41 1.92 -15.63
CA TYR A 67 3.92 1.40 -14.36
C TYR A 67 3.53 -0.08 -14.08
N PRO A 68 2.25 -0.51 -14.21
CA PRO A 68 1.88 -1.92 -14.11
C PRO A 68 2.61 -2.86 -15.07
N MET A 69 2.92 -2.39 -16.29
CA MET A 69 3.66 -3.16 -17.28
C MET A 69 5.12 -3.32 -16.86
N CYS A 70 5.77 -2.22 -16.47
CA CYS A 70 7.15 -2.23 -15.96
C CYS A 70 7.28 -3.09 -14.69
N ARG A 71 6.29 -3.08 -13.79
CA ARG A 71 6.32 -3.86 -12.56
C ARG A 71 6.19 -5.36 -12.83
N ALA A 72 5.37 -5.77 -13.80
CA ALA A 72 5.29 -7.19 -14.18
C ALA A 72 6.56 -7.66 -14.90
N TRP A 73 7.14 -6.81 -15.75
CA TRP A 73 8.45 -7.07 -16.34
C TRP A 73 9.55 -7.24 -15.29
N LEU A 74 9.57 -6.36 -14.29
CA LEU A 74 10.55 -6.42 -13.21
C LEU A 74 10.42 -7.72 -12.40
N LYS A 75 9.21 -8.26 -12.25
CA LYS A 75 8.94 -9.54 -11.59
C LYS A 75 9.37 -10.77 -12.40
N ASN A 76 9.30 -10.69 -13.73
CA ASN A 76 9.66 -11.81 -14.59
C ASN A 76 11.19 -11.93 -14.74
N GLN A 77 11.85 -12.44 -13.70
CA GLN A 77 13.31 -12.59 -13.64
C GLN A 77 13.71 -14.07 -13.73
N PRO A 78 13.87 -14.65 -14.93
CA PRO A 78 14.25 -16.06 -15.07
C PRO A 78 15.66 -16.37 -14.54
N ARG A 79 16.53 -15.34 -14.42
CA ARG A 79 17.87 -15.45 -13.83
C ARG A 79 17.92 -15.15 -12.33
N SER A 80 16.85 -14.57 -11.77
CA SER A 80 16.70 -14.57 -10.33
C SER A 80 16.44 -16.01 -9.99
N LYS A 81 17.45 -16.72 -9.48
CA LYS A 81 17.18 -17.92 -8.70
C LYS A 81 16.10 -17.48 -7.73
N GLU A 82 14.91 -18.06 -7.85
CA GLU A 82 13.91 -17.97 -6.81
C GLU A 82 14.68 -18.31 -5.54
N SER A 83 14.94 -17.30 -4.71
CA SER A 83 15.29 -17.58 -3.34
C SER A 83 14.18 -18.52 -2.92
N THR A 84 14.54 -19.72 -2.48
CA THR A 84 13.64 -20.66 -1.80
C THR A 84 13.04 -20.05 -0.52
N ASP A 85 13.09 -18.73 -0.36
CA ASP A 85 12.08 -17.91 0.26
C ASP A 85 10.84 -17.86 -0.65
N ALA A 86 10.21 -19.01 -0.91
CA ALA A 86 8.76 -19.02 -1.04
C ALA A 86 8.27 -18.21 0.16
N GLU A 87 7.76 -16.98 -0.08
CA GLU A 87 7.39 -15.98 0.92
C GLU A 87 7.21 -16.64 2.28
N VAL A 88 8.31 -16.84 3.00
CA VAL A 88 8.20 -17.25 4.38
C VAL A 88 7.78 -15.91 4.91
N LYS A 89 6.46 -15.73 5.00
CA LYS A 89 5.86 -14.95 6.04
C LYS A 89 6.44 -15.57 7.29
N ILE A 90 7.69 -15.23 7.60
CA ILE A 90 8.20 -15.21 8.94
C ILE A 90 7.32 -14.12 9.51
N THR A 91 6.10 -14.50 9.89
CA THR A 91 5.36 -13.84 10.91
C THR A 91 6.32 -13.94 12.07
N ARG A 92 7.24 -12.97 12.18
CA ARG A 92 8.02 -12.78 13.39
C ARG A 92 6.95 -12.75 14.45
N SER A 93 6.82 -13.82 15.22
CA SER A 93 5.81 -13.92 16.26
C SER A 93 6.03 -12.68 17.10
N ALA A 94 5.06 -11.77 17.12
CA ALA A 94 5.22 -10.52 17.84
C ALA A 94 5.59 -10.89 19.28
N ILE A 95 6.75 -10.44 19.75
CA ILE A 95 7.23 -10.70 21.12
C ILE A 95 6.11 -10.22 22.04
N LYS A 96 5.46 -11.15 22.73
CA LYS A 96 4.31 -10.87 23.60
C LYS A 96 4.85 -10.36 24.93
N ARG A 97 5.16 -9.07 24.98
CA ARG A 97 5.53 -8.42 26.24
C ARG A 97 4.32 -8.34 27.16
N GLU A 98 4.51 -8.69 28.42
CA GLU A 98 3.48 -8.57 29.45
C GLU A 98 3.32 -7.11 29.89
N TYR A 99 2.09 -6.75 30.26
CA TYR A 99 1.80 -5.44 30.81
C TYR A 99 2.08 -5.47 32.32
N ASN A 100 3.12 -4.77 32.75
CA ASN A 100 3.48 -4.62 34.16
C ASN A 100 3.88 -3.16 34.43
N PRO A 101 2.96 -2.31 34.92
CA PRO A 101 3.24 -0.90 35.20
C PRO A 101 4.09 -0.73 36.47
N ASP A 102 3.99 -1.66 37.42
CA ASP A 102 4.60 -1.58 38.75
C ASP A 102 6.01 -2.21 38.77
N ILE A 103 6.51 -2.67 37.63
CA ILE A 103 7.83 -3.32 37.48
C ILE A 103 8.98 -2.47 38.03
N VAL A 104 8.87 -1.14 37.90
CA VAL A 104 9.91 -0.22 38.40
C VAL A 104 9.93 -0.22 39.94
N GLU A 105 8.76 -0.24 40.57
CA GLU A 105 8.65 -0.26 42.04
C GLU A 105 9.10 -1.61 42.59
N GLN A 106 8.67 -2.71 41.96
CA GLN A 106 9.08 -4.07 42.32
C GLN A 106 10.60 -4.25 42.22
N PHE A 107 11.22 -3.68 41.20
CA PHE A 107 12.68 -3.69 41.04
C PHE A 107 13.36 -2.87 42.15
N MET A 108 12.93 -1.62 42.38
CA MET A 108 13.50 -0.75 43.42
C MET A 108 13.33 -1.28 44.85
N ASN A 109 12.26 -2.03 45.11
CA ASN A 109 12.00 -2.64 46.42
C ASN A 109 12.79 -3.94 46.63
N GLY A 110 13.43 -4.48 45.59
CA GLY A 110 14.17 -5.74 45.63
C GLY A 110 13.28 -7.00 45.50
N ASP A 111 12.00 -6.84 45.16
CA ASP A 111 11.08 -7.96 44.90
C ASP A 111 11.40 -8.66 43.57
N LEU A 112 11.95 -7.89 42.61
CA LEU A 112 12.44 -8.38 41.31
C LEU A 112 13.95 -8.15 41.22
N SER A 113 14.71 -9.24 41.21
CA SER A 113 16.18 -9.20 41.10
C SER A 113 16.71 -9.21 39.68
N GLU A 114 15.95 -9.74 38.71
CA GLU A 114 16.39 -9.86 37.31
C GLU A 114 15.28 -9.46 36.34
N ILE A 115 15.63 -8.59 35.39
CA ILE A 115 14.73 -8.12 34.34
C ILE A 115 15.10 -8.81 33.02
N ILE A 116 14.34 -9.84 32.66
CA ILE A 116 14.57 -10.63 31.44
C ILE A 116 14.01 -9.91 30.20
N GLU A 117 12.90 -9.19 30.34
CA GLU A 117 12.21 -8.49 29.26
C GLU A 117 11.70 -7.12 29.70
N MET A 118 11.66 -6.18 28.75
CA MET A 118 11.06 -4.87 28.98
C MET A 118 9.53 -4.95 29.04
N PRO A 119 8.88 -4.15 29.90
CA PRO A 119 7.42 -4.11 29.98
C PRO A 119 6.80 -3.71 28.64
N ARG A 120 5.55 -4.12 28.43
CA ARG A 120 4.78 -3.70 27.26
C ARG A 120 4.62 -2.18 27.26
N PRO A 121 4.92 -1.48 26.15
CA PRO A 121 4.69 -0.05 26.04
C PRO A 121 3.21 0.30 26.26
N GLU A 122 2.97 1.42 26.92
CA GLU A 122 1.62 1.94 27.12
C GLU A 122 0.97 2.36 25.79
N PRO A 123 -0.36 2.25 25.67
CA PRO A 123 -1.05 2.82 24.53
C PRO A 123 -0.91 4.35 24.56
N ALA A 124 -0.39 4.94 23.49
CA ALA A 124 -0.23 6.40 23.37
C ALA A 124 -1.57 7.17 23.20
N GLY A 125 -2.71 6.54 23.52
CA GLY A 125 -4.05 7.05 23.27
C GLY A 125 -4.24 7.45 21.81
N ASP A 126 -4.77 8.66 21.60
CA ASP A 126 -5.00 9.24 20.27
C ASP A 126 -3.75 9.90 19.67
N MET A 127 -2.66 10.01 20.43
CA MET A 127 -1.46 10.72 20.00
C MET A 127 -0.72 9.88 18.94
N GLN A 128 -0.50 10.46 17.77
CA GLN A 128 0.25 9.82 16.70
C GLN A 128 1.77 9.93 16.94
N PRO A 129 2.58 8.96 16.46
CA PRO A 129 4.04 9.01 16.61
C PRO A 129 4.69 10.22 15.95
N TYR A 130 4.06 10.75 14.89
CA TYR A 130 4.53 11.90 14.13
C TYR A 130 3.45 12.97 14.10
N LEU A 131 3.88 14.24 14.12
CA LEU A 131 2.97 15.35 13.93
C LEU A 131 2.57 15.40 12.45
N LEU A 132 1.28 15.19 12.18
CA LEU A 132 0.72 15.37 10.85
C LEU A 132 0.21 16.81 10.76
N GLU A 133 1.05 17.71 10.27
CA GLU A 133 0.57 19.02 9.82
C GLU A 133 -0.25 18.80 8.56
N LYS A 134 -1.56 19.03 8.66
CA LYS A 134 -2.42 19.03 7.47
C LYS A 134 -1.97 20.21 6.61
N PRO A 135 -1.65 19.99 5.32
CA PRO A 135 -1.38 21.11 4.44
C PRO A 135 -2.63 21.98 4.43
N GLU A 136 -2.48 23.27 4.75
CA GLU A 136 -3.54 24.23 4.51
C GLU A 136 -3.84 24.21 3.01
N THR A 137 -5.11 24.05 2.65
CA THR A 137 -5.58 24.19 1.28
C THR A 137 -5.43 25.66 0.92
N VAL A 138 -4.28 26.02 0.37
CA VAL A 138 -4.05 27.36 -0.17
C VAL A 138 -4.85 27.42 -1.47
N GLU A 139 -6.10 27.87 -1.39
CA GLU A 139 -7.00 27.91 -2.55
C GLU A 139 -6.56 28.96 -3.57
N ASP A 140 -5.79 29.97 -3.16
CA ASP A 140 -5.13 30.91 -4.06
C ASP A 140 -3.76 31.31 -3.48
N ILE A 141 -2.67 30.96 -4.17
CA ILE A 141 -1.36 31.53 -3.88
C ILE A 141 -1.36 32.93 -4.47
N GLU A 142 -1.85 33.89 -3.71
CA GLU A 142 -1.57 35.29 -4.00
C GLU A 142 -0.05 35.46 -3.91
N LEU A 143 0.59 35.59 -5.08
CA LEU A 143 1.96 36.08 -5.21
C LEU A 143 1.96 37.53 -4.72
N ASN A 144 1.89 37.70 -3.41
CA ASN A 144 2.15 38.99 -2.79
C ASN A 144 3.56 39.37 -3.20
N GLU A 145 3.70 40.47 -3.94
CA GLU A 145 4.97 41.19 -4.01
C GLU A 145 5.31 41.57 -2.58
N SER A 146 6.11 40.73 -1.92
CA SER A 146 6.47 40.91 -0.52
C SER A 146 7.10 42.29 -0.38
N THR A 147 6.45 43.19 0.35
CA THR A 147 6.99 44.53 0.65
C THR A 147 8.16 44.49 1.61
N LEU A 148 8.40 43.33 2.23
CA LEU A 148 9.48 43.05 3.17
C LEU A 148 10.80 42.84 2.43
N ASP A 149 11.88 43.33 3.03
CA ASP A 149 13.20 43.11 2.48
C ASP A 149 13.58 41.62 2.54
N LYS A 150 14.46 41.19 1.63
CA LYS A 150 14.88 39.79 1.51
C LYS A 150 15.39 39.23 2.84
N ASP A 151 16.17 40.01 3.57
CA ASP A 151 16.78 39.58 4.83
C ASP A 151 15.74 39.45 5.96
N GLU A 152 14.71 40.30 5.96
CA GLU A 152 13.58 40.20 6.90
C GLU A 152 12.78 38.92 6.65
N LEU A 153 12.48 38.61 5.39
CA LEU A 153 11.75 37.40 5.00
C LEU A 153 12.54 36.13 5.37
N LEU A 154 13.85 36.13 5.18
CA LEU A 154 14.71 35.00 5.57
C LEU A 154 14.71 34.80 7.09
N ASN A 155 14.71 35.88 7.87
CA ASN A 155 14.65 35.80 9.33
C ASN A 155 13.31 35.23 9.80
N GLU A 156 12.18 35.67 9.23
CA GLU A 156 10.86 35.13 9.55
C GLU A 156 10.77 33.63 9.24
N HIS A 157 11.20 33.22 8.05
CA HIS A 157 11.25 31.81 7.68
C HIS A 157 12.14 31.00 8.63
N ARG A 158 13.32 31.53 9.00
CA ARG A 158 14.21 30.87 9.95
C ARG A 158 13.55 30.68 11.31
N GLU A 159 12.87 31.70 11.84
CA GLU A 159 12.13 31.60 13.09
C GLU A 159 10.98 30.60 13.00
N ARG A 160 10.21 30.64 11.91
CA ARG A 160 9.13 29.68 11.65
C ARG A 160 9.66 28.24 11.64
N TRP A 161 10.71 27.95 10.88
CA TRP A 161 11.28 26.61 10.80
C TRP A 161 11.91 26.16 12.12
N LYS A 162 12.47 27.09 12.90
CA LYS A 162 12.94 26.81 14.27
C LYS A 162 11.78 26.38 15.17
N LYS A 163 10.66 27.11 15.15
CA LYS A 163 9.44 26.76 15.90
C LYS A 163 8.87 25.40 15.48
N ILE A 164 8.79 25.13 14.17
CA ILE A 164 8.32 23.84 13.64
C ILE A 164 9.20 22.70 14.17
N ARG A 165 10.53 22.87 14.07
CA ARG A 165 11.49 21.87 14.59
C ARG A 165 11.34 21.65 16.09
N GLU A 166 11.25 22.73 16.87
CA GLU A 166 11.05 22.64 18.33
C GLU A 166 9.74 21.91 18.67
N ASN A 167 8.67 22.19 17.93
CA ASN A 167 7.38 21.52 18.08
C ASN A 167 7.45 20.03 17.75
N TRP A 168 8.16 19.64 16.69
CA TRP A 168 8.34 18.22 16.35
C TRP A 168 9.17 17.49 17.41
N ILE A 169 10.22 18.12 17.92
CA ILE A 169 11.05 17.55 19.01
C ILE A 169 10.22 17.39 20.28
N SER A 170 9.45 18.42 20.67
CA SER A 170 8.62 18.37 21.86
C SER A 170 7.50 17.33 21.74
N HIS A 171 6.83 17.26 20.58
CA HIS A 171 5.82 16.25 20.28
C HIS A 171 6.39 14.84 20.39
N ARG A 172 7.55 14.60 19.78
CA ARG A 172 8.23 13.30 19.84
C ARG A 172 8.59 12.93 21.27
N LYS A 173 9.14 13.86 22.05
CA LYS A 173 9.48 13.63 23.46
C LYS A 173 8.23 13.30 24.29
N ASN A 174 7.13 14.01 24.07
CA ASN A 174 5.87 13.76 24.75
C ASN A 174 5.29 12.39 24.38
N TYR A 175 5.34 12.02 23.10
CA TYR A 175 4.91 10.70 22.63
C TYR A 175 5.75 9.58 23.23
N GLU A 176 7.08 9.73 23.23
CA GLU A 176 8.02 8.77 23.81
C GLU A 176 7.79 8.61 25.32
N MET A 177 7.59 9.71 26.04
CA MET A 177 7.29 9.68 27.48
C MET A 177 5.96 8.98 27.78
N LYS A 178 4.90 9.26 27.00
CA LYS A 178 3.59 8.60 27.19
C LYS A 178 3.65 7.10 26.88
N ARG A 179 4.38 6.70 25.84
CA ARG A 179 4.39 5.31 25.38
C ARG A 179 5.41 4.44 26.12
N TYR A 180 6.59 4.99 26.41
CA TYR A 180 7.74 4.26 26.91
C TYR A 180 8.22 4.76 28.28
N GLY A 181 7.45 5.62 28.96
CA GLY A 181 7.84 6.22 30.23
C GLY A 181 8.22 5.20 31.30
N THR A 182 7.44 4.12 31.45
CA THR A 182 7.74 3.01 32.37
C THR A 182 9.05 2.32 32.01
N SER A 183 9.27 2.03 30.72
CA SER A 183 10.51 1.42 30.22
C SER A 183 11.73 2.31 30.47
N PHE A 184 11.61 3.62 30.26
CA PHE A 184 12.71 4.55 30.53
C PHE A 184 13.04 4.65 32.02
N LYS A 185 12.03 4.73 32.89
CA LYS A 185 12.25 4.70 34.34
C LYS A 185 12.94 3.41 34.79
N LEU A 186 12.57 2.28 34.20
CA LEU A 186 13.20 0.99 34.48
C LEU A 186 14.67 0.97 34.04
N LEU A 187 14.97 1.50 32.85
CA LEU A 187 16.35 1.63 32.38
C LEU A 187 17.17 2.58 33.25
N GLU A 188 16.58 3.69 33.71
CA GLU A 188 17.24 4.59 34.67
C GLU A 188 17.49 3.92 36.02
N ALA A 189 16.59 3.04 36.47
CA ALA A 189 16.76 2.26 37.69
C ALA A 189 17.95 1.29 37.55
N LEU A 190 17.96 0.51 36.47
CA LEU A 190 19.04 -0.42 36.14
C LEU A 190 20.40 0.28 36.07
N TYR A 191 20.47 1.44 35.41
CA TYR A 191 21.71 2.20 35.28
C TYR A 191 22.25 2.74 36.62
N ARG A 192 21.40 2.89 37.65
CA ARG A 192 21.83 3.37 38.97
C ARG A 192 22.32 2.27 39.91
N GLU A 193 21.97 1.02 39.63
CA GLU A 193 22.39 -0.12 40.44
C GLU A 193 23.74 -0.71 39.99
N ASP A 194 24.16 -0.46 38.74
CA ASP A 194 25.51 -0.73 38.22
C ASP A 194 26.55 0.33 38.68
#